data_AF-A0A7S1Z608-F1
#
_entry.id   AF-A0A7S1Z608-F1
#
_cell.length_a   1.000
_cell.length_b   1.000
_cell.length_c   1.000
_cell.angle_alpha   90.00
_cell.angle_beta   90.00
_cell.angle_gamma   90.00
#
_symmetry.space_group_name_H-M   'P 1'
#
loop_
_entity.id
_entity.type
_entity.pdbx_description
1 polymer ?
#
loop_
_entity_poly.entity_id
_entity_poly.type
_entity_poly.pdbx_seq_one_letter_code
_entity_poly.pdbx_strand_id
1 'polypeptide(L)'
;EESQAVCDGKLRLTVGSSSVNFSDPTAPVIEKIVAFGGRGISIYKVPTTPADGMTQVFDSGDDFEQLQCVNYPWAHNSVQDEEFAPVGGVLYNTTDDAGLKETIEEISDPEEDGCEDQGDGTPGACPLSGSVDERSQKDGPAPETVAVGEACGRLFAVTASEKGSTAFLYDISDISNPEVAKVFHLSEESENKSAGLAYGEIGGGNSVIGEIDSETMIFVSESDSPSGNAGLFIAGAWSGTVSFWEFECADDYTPMTMEEKETACFDELDVQDGTSAAPPVGNTKTILFTTGLLVFCGYFL
;
A
#
# COMPACT_ATOMS: atom_id res chain seq x y z
N GLU A 1 27.34 -7.74 21.51
CA GLU A 1 28.29 -7.49 20.40
C GLU A 1 27.63 -7.75 19.04
N GLU A 2 26.84 -8.81 18.84
CA GLU A 2 26.09 -9.01 17.56
C GLU A 2 24.95 -8.01 17.32
N SER A 3 24.22 -7.57 18.35
CA SER A 3 23.17 -6.54 18.19
C SER A 3 23.71 -5.16 17.82
N GLN A 4 24.96 -4.87 18.19
CA GLN A 4 25.60 -3.58 17.93
C GLN A 4 26.03 -3.48 16.45
N ALA A 5 26.41 -4.59 15.82
CA ALA A 5 26.70 -4.65 14.39
C ALA A 5 25.45 -4.48 13.50
N VAL A 6 24.26 -4.89 13.98
CA VAL A 6 22.98 -4.65 13.29
C VAL A 6 22.58 -3.18 13.37
N CYS A 7 22.79 -2.53 14.52
CA CYS A 7 22.47 -1.11 14.72
C CYS A 7 23.52 -0.14 14.14
N ASP A 8 24.77 -0.59 13.92
CA ASP A 8 25.81 0.18 13.23
C ASP A 8 25.67 0.15 11.69
N GLY A 9 24.75 -0.69 11.18
CA GLY A 9 24.31 -0.67 9.78
C GLY A 9 23.25 0.41 9.52
N LYS A 10 23.00 0.73 8.24
CA LYS A 10 21.96 1.68 7.80
C LYS A 10 20.51 1.24 8.16
N LEU A 11 20.32 0.25 9.02
CA LEU A 11 19.00 -0.20 9.45
C LEU A 11 18.33 0.92 10.24
N ARG A 12 17.32 1.54 9.64
CA ARG A 12 16.41 2.45 10.33
C ARG A 12 15.20 1.64 10.77
N LEU A 13 14.96 1.62 12.08
CA LEU A 13 13.73 1.08 12.64
C LEU A 13 12.78 2.24 12.87
N THR A 14 11.76 2.34 12.04
CA THR A 14 10.68 3.32 12.21
C THR A 14 9.54 2.66 12.97
N VAL A 15 9.13 3.24 14.10
CA VAL A 15 7.99 2.75 14.88
C VAL A 15 6.76 3.55 14.48
N GLY A 16 5.86 2.93 13.73
CA GLY A 16 4.57 3.56 13.35
C GLY A 16 3.73 3.90 14.59
N SER A 17 2.93 4.96 14.50
CA SER A 17 2.09 5.47 15.60
C SER A 17 1.12 4.42 16.17
N SER A 18 0.64 3.50 15.32
CA SER A 18 -0.19 2.35 15.69
C SER A 18 0.50 1.34 16.61
N SER A 19 1.80 1.50 16.84
CA SER A 19 2.62 0.66 17.73
C SER A 19 2.74 1.23 19.16
N VAL A 20 2.14 2.39 19.40
CA VAL A 20 2.19 3.11 20.68
C VAL A 20 0.79 3.17 21.28
N ASN A 21 0.63 2.65 22.49
CA ASN A 21 -0.59 2.81 23.26
C ASN A 21 -0.61 4.19 23.93
N PHE A 22 -1.58 5.00 23.50
CA PHE A 22 -1.84 6.35 24.00
C PHE A 22 -3.01 6.43 25.00
N SER A 23 -3.46 5.31 25.58
CA SER A 23 -4.55 5.29 26.58
C SER A 23 -4.27 6.22 27.77
N ASP A 24 -2.99 6.39 28.11
CA ASP A 24 -2.50 7.53 28.89
C ASP A 24 -1.58 8.40 28.00
N PRO A 25 -2.06 9.54 27.48
CA PRO A 25 -1.26 10.38 26.59
C PRO A 25 -0.07 11.05 27.29
N THR A 26 -0.03 11.05 28.63
CA THR A 26 1.10 11.57 29.41
C THR A 26 2.19 10.52 29.65
N ALA A 27 1.88 9.24 29.38
CA ALA A 27 2.78 8.11 29.56
C ALA A 27 2.57 7.06 28.44
N PRO A 28 2.86 7.41 27.16
CA PRO A 28 2.69 6.49 26.05
C PRO A 28 3.61 5.26 26.18
N VAL A 29 3.07 4.09 25.84
CA VAL A 29 3.80 2.80 25.91
C VAL A 29 3.95 2.22 24.52
N ILE A 30 5.17 1.92 24.10
CA ILE A 30 5.41 1.15 22.86
C ILE A 30 5.00 -0.30 23.14
N GLU A 31 3.95 -0.78 22.47
CA GLU A 31 3.43 -2.14 22.66
C GLU A 31 3.99 -3.15 21.66
N LYS A 32 4.36 -2.67 20.47
CA LYS A 32 4.95 -3.49 19.40
C LYS A 32 6.04 -2.71 18.68
N ILE A 33 6.92 -3.42 17.99
CA ILE A 33 7.87 -2.82 17.05
C ILE A 33 7.55 -3.44 15.70
N VAL A 34 7.19 -2.59 14.76
CA VAL A 34 6.99 -2.94 13.36
C VAL A 34 8.17 -2.35 12.60
N ALA A 35 8.79 -3.13 11.73
CA ALA A 35 9.78 -2.63 10.76
C ALA A 35 9.15 -2.75 9.37
N PHE A 36 9.37 -1.74 8.54
CA PHE A 36 8.81 -1.61 7.19
C PHE A 36 9.86 -1.04 6.23
N GLY A 37 9.52 -0.87 4.95
CA GLY A 37 10.45 -0.48 3.89
C GLY A 37 11.26 -1.64 3.32
N GLY A 38 10.67 -2.84 3.33
CA GLY A 38 11.26 -4.07 2.79
C GLY A 38 10.71 -4.44 1.40
N ARG A 39 10.90 -5.69 0.99
CA ARG A 39 10.31 -6.24 -0.25
C ARG A 39 9.10 -7.16 0.01
N GLY A 40 8.76 -7.36 1.28
CA GLY A 40 7.75 -8.32 1.72
C GLY A 40 7.48 -8.23 3.22
N ILE A 41 6.83 -9.26 3.76
CA ILE A 41 6.50 -9.38 5.19
C ILE A 41 7.19 -10.61 5.80
N SER A 42 7.66 -10.45 7.03
CA SER A 42 8.22 -11.52 7.85
C SER A 42 7.54 -11.59 9.20
N ILE A 43 7.38 -12.81 9.71
CA ILE A 43 6.85 -13.03 11.05
C ILE A 43 7.94 -13.64 11.93
N TYR A 44 8.14 -13.04 13.10
CA TYR A 44 9.13 -13.47 14.08
C TYR A 44 8.45 -13.91 15.36
N LYS A 45 8.87 -15.07 15.88
CA LYS A 45 8.56 -15.51 17.22
C LYS A 45 9.49 -14.82 18.21
N VAL A 46 8.91 -14.01 19.09
CA VAL A 46 9.61 -13.38 20.21
C VAL A 46 9.82 -14.42 21.33
N PRO A 47 11.05 -14.61 21.84
CA PRO A 47 11.30 -15.56 22.91
C PRO A 47 10.75 -15.06 24.25
N THR A 48 10.44 -15.98 25.16
CA THR A 48 10.08 -15.61 26.55
C THR A 48 11.28 -15.09 27.34
N THR A 49 12.50 -15.48 26.95
CA THR A 49 13.75 -15.01 27.53
C THR A 49 14.42 -14.06 26.53
N PRO A 50 14.67 -12.78 26.88
CA PRO A 50 15.28 -11.83 25.95
C PRO A 50 16.66 -12.25 25.40
N ALA A 51 17.36 -13.15 26.10
CA ALA A 51 18.66 -13.67 25.67
C ALA A 51 18.59 -14.67 24.50
N ASP A 52 17.42 -15.26 24.22
CA ASP A 52 17.29 -16.39 23.30
C ASP A 52 17.15 -15.96 21.82
N GLY A 53 17.09 -14.65 21.54
CA GLY A 53 16.95 -14.11 20.18
C GLY A 53 15.58 -14.39 19.54
N MET A 54 15.20 -13.58 18.55
CA MET A 54 13.97 -13.81 17.78
C MET A 54 14.19 -14.91 16.74
N THR A 55 13.17 -15.72 16.48
CA THR A 55 13.20 -16.75 15.43
C THR A 55 12.24 -16.37 14.32
N GLN A 56 12.71 -16.24 13.08
CA GLN A 56 11.83 -16.07 11.92
C GLN A 56 11.02 -17.36 11.70
N VAL A 57 9.69 -17.24 11.61
CA VAL A 57 8.78 -18.36 11.37
C VAL A 57 8.12 -18.32 10.00
N PHE A 58 8.09 -17.14 9.37
CA PHE A 58 7.61 -16.94 8.01
C PHE A 58 8.37 -15.79 7.35
N ASP A 59 8.59 -15.91 6.05
CA ASP A 59 9.08 -14.88 5.14
C ASP A 59 8.28 -15.02 3.85
N SER A 60 7.69 -13.93 3.37
CA SER A 60 6.91 -13.94 2.13
C SER A 60 7.79 -14.09 0.87
N GLY A 61 9.10 -13.95 0.98
CA GLY A 61 10.01 -13.95 -0.16
C GLY A 61 9.67 -12.82 -1.13
N ASP A 62 9.48 -13.18 -2.39
CA ASP A 62 9.08 -12.32 -3.50
C ASP A 62 7.57 -12.37 -3.81
N ASP A 63 6.76 -12.84 -2.85
CA ASP A 63 5.30 -12.89 -2.99
C ASP A 63 4.75 -11.56 -3.48
N PHE A 64 5.23 -10.42 -2.97
CA PHE A 64 4.61 -9.12 -3.24
C PHE A 64 4.83 -8.71 -4.69
N GLU A 65 6.04 -8.90 -5.22
CA GLU A 65 6.35 -8.68 -6.63
C GLU A 65 5.53 -9.59 -7.53
N GLN A 66 5.48 -10.89 -7.25
CA GLN A 66 4.72 -11.84 -8.06
C GLN A 66 3.22 -11.53 -8.03
N LEU A 67 2.66 -11.30 -6.83
CA LEU A 67 1.24 -11.03 -6.65
C LEU A 67 0.83 -9.70 -7.28
N GLN A 68 1.66 -8.65 -7.15
CA GLN A 68 1.38 -7.37 -7.79
C GLN A 68 1.43 -7.50 -9.31
N CYS A 69 2.47 -8.15 -9.84
CA CYS A 69 2.61 -8.41 -11.29
C CYS A 69 1.39 -9.13 -11.86
N VAL A 70 0.83 -10.11 -11.14
CA VAL A 70 -0.33 -10.89 -11.60
C VAL A 70 -1.65 -10.13 -11.48
N ASN A 71 -1.87 -9.39 -10.40
CA ASN A 71 -3.18 -8.78 -10.12
C ASN A 71 -3.30 -7.36 -10.67
N TYR A 72 -2.19 -6.62 -10.69
CA TYR A 72 -2.12 -5.21 -11.07
C TYR A 72 -0.81 -4.95 -11.84
N PRO A 73 -0.63 -5.53 -13.04
CA PRO A 73 0.62 -5.41 -13.80
C PRO A 73 1.02 -3.96 -14.09
N TRP A 74 0.03 -3.07 -14.26
CA TRP A 74 0.23 -1.64 -14.45
C TRP A 74 0.74 -0.90 -13.20
N ALA A 75 0.61 -1.50 -12.01
CA ALA A 75 1.16 -0.98 -10.75
C ALA A 75 2.48 -1.67 -10.36
N HIS A 76 2.90 -2.68 -11.12
CA HIS A 76 4.12 -3.42 -10.82
C HIS A 76 5.36 -2.61 -11.24
N ASN A 77 6.25 -2.34 -10.28
CA ASN A 77 7.42 -1.46 -10.47
C ASN A 77 7.08 -0.02 -10.92
N SER A 78 5.85 0.43 -10.70
CA SER A 78 5.43 1.81 -10.94
C SER A 78 5.77 2.70 -9.76
N VAL A 79 5.79 4.02 -9.98
CA VAL A 79 5.96 5.00 -8.91
C VAL A 79 4.91 6.10 -8.99
N GLN A 80 4.27 6.37 -7.85
CA GLN A 80 3.64 7.64 -7.54
C GLN A 80 4.05 8.01 -6.11
N ASP A 81 4.65 9.18 -5.98
CA ASP A 81 5.19 9.72 -4.73
C ASP A 81 5.03 11.26 -4.75
N GLU A 82 5.68 11.99 -3.84
CA GLU A 82 5.49 13.44 -3.70
C GLU A 82 5.71 14.26 -4.97
N GLU A 83 6.60 13.80 -5.84
CA GLU A 83 6.99 14.51 -7.05
C GLU A 83 5.88 14.49 -8.12
N PHE A 84 4.86 13.63 -7.95
CA PHE A 84 3.68 13.58 -8.81
C PHE A 84 2.58 14.58 -8.38
N ALA A 85 2.85 15.40 -7.37
CA ALA A 85 1.95 16.48 -6.96
C ALA A 85 1.78 17.53 -8.09
N PRO A 86 0.61 18.17 -8.22
CA PRO A 86 0.39 19.12 -9.30
C PRO A 86 1.19 20.41 -9.11
N VAL A 87 1.75 20.94 -10.20
CA VAL A 87 2.33 22.29 -10.24
C VAL A 87 1.28 23.31 -9.78
N GLY A 88 1.64 24.16 -8.82
CA GLY A 88 0.72 25.13 -8.22
C GLY A 88 -0.29 24.52 -7.24
N GLY A 89 -0.20 23.22 -6.93
CA GLY A 89 -0.96 22.54 -5.89
C GLY A 89 -0.56 22.95 -4.47
N VAL A 90 -1.18 22.31 -3.46
CA VAL A 90 -0.90 22.62 -2.04
C VAL A 90 0.58 22.37 -1.72
N LEU A 91 1.09 21.16 -1.95
CA LEU A 91 2.49 20.80 -1.69
C LEU A 91 3.46 21.75 -2.41
N TYR A 92 3.27 21.96 -3.70
CA TYR A 92 4.10 22.86 -4.51
C TYR A 92 4.14 24.29 -3.95
N ASN A 93 2.99 24.81 -3.50
CA ASN A 93 2.92 26.17 -2.96
C ASN A 93 3.49 26.29 -1.54
N THR A 94 3.43 25.22 -0.73
CA THR A 94 3.84 25.26 0.69
C THR A 94 5.26 24.77 0.92
N THR A 95 5.83 23.96 0.02
CA THR A 95 7.20 23.47 0.17
C THR A 95 8.22 24.59 -0.06
N ASP A 96 9.29 24.61 0.74
CA ASP A 96 10.47 25.46 0.55
C ASP A 96 11.62 24.70 -0.14
N ASP A 97 11.42 23.42 -0.44
CA ASP A 97 12.40 22.59 -1.15
C ASP A 97 12.37 22.94 -2.65
N ALA A 98 13.43 23.61 -3.10
CA ALA A 98 13.55 24.01 -4.50
C ALA A 98 13.79 22.81 -5.44
N GLY A 99 14.44 21.76 -4.96
CA GLY A 99 14.66 20.55 -5.76
C GLY A 99 13.36 19.79 -5.98
N LEU A 100 12.54 19.65 -4.94
CA LEU A 100 11.21 19.06 -5.08
C LEU A 100 10.32 19.86 -6.06
N LYS A 101 10.39 21.20 -6.03
CA LYS A 101 9.63 22.04 -6.99
C LYS A 101 10.09 21.83 -8.42
N GLU A 102 11.40 21.76 -8.63
CA GLU A 102 11.99 21.46 -9.94
C GLU A 102 11.46 20.10 -10.41
N THR A 103 11.61 19.03 -9.63
CA THR A 103 11.12 17.69 -10.04
C THR A 103 9.61 17.65 -10.31
N ILE A 104 8.79 18.36 -9.53
CA ILE A 104 7.34 18.47 -9.78
C ILE A 104 7.07 19.15 -11.14
N GLU A 105 7.84 20.18 -11.49
CA GLU A 105 7.75 20.86 -12.78
C GLU A 105 8.18 19.93 -13.93
N GLU A 106 9.30 19.23 -13.79
CA GLU A 106 9.85 18.28 -14.78
C GLU A 106 8.87 17.11 -15.05
N ILE A 107 8.34 16.48 -13.99
CA ILE A 107 7.35 15.39 -14.09
C ILE A 107 6.02 15.87 -14.67
N SER A 108 5.70 17.16 -14.58
CA SER A 108 4.48 17.73 -15.15
C SER A 108 4.64 18.24 -16.58
N ASP A 109 5.87 18.28 -17.13
CA ASP A 109 6.15 18.81 -18.46
C ASP A 109 6.29 17.68 -19.50
N PRO A 110 5.42 17.60 -20.53
CA PRO A 110 5.53 16.59 -21.58
C PRO A 110 6.78 16.70 -22.45
N GLU A 111 7.50 17.84 -22.43
CA GLU A 111 8.79 17.97 -23.10
C GLU A 111 9.96 17.38 -22.30
N GLU A 112 9.71 16.99 -21.04
CA GLU A 112 10.67 16.40 -20.11
C GLU A 112 10.22 15.01 -19.63
N ASP A 113 9.80 14.86 -18.37
CA ASP A 113 9.45 13.57 -17.75
C ASP A 113 7.91 13.35 -17.64
N GLY A 114 7.11 14.32 -18.09
CA GLY A 114 5.66 14.26 -18.06
C GLY A 114 5.01 13.56 -19.25
N CYS A 115 3.67 13.49 -19.20
CA CYS A 115 2.83 12.88 -20.21
C CYS A 115 1.97 13.93 -20.93
N GLU A 116 1.73 13.70 -22.23
CA GLU A 116 0.80 14.49 -23.05
C GLU A 116 -0.66 14.41 -22.57
N ASP A 117 -1.01 13.32 -21.89
CA ASP A 117 -2.32 13.09 -21.30
C ASP A 117 -2.16 12.51 -19.88
N GLN A 118 -2.55 13.30 -18.88
CA GLN A 118 -2.55 12.92 -17.48
C GLN A 118 -3.83 12.16 -17.04
N GLY A 119 -4.72 11.85 -17.98
CA GLY A 119 -5.99 11.13 -17.75
C GLY A 119 -7.25 11.96 -17.98
N ASP A 120 -7.12 13.20 -18.45
CA ASP A 120 -8.24 14.12 -18.76
C ASP A 120 -8.10 14.82 -20.13
N GLY A 121 -7.15 14.39 -20.96
CA GLY A 121 -6.84 14.97 -22.26
C GLY A 121 -5.95 16.21 -22.19
N THR A 122 -5.35 16.50 -21.04
CA THR A 122 -4.38 17.59 -20.85
C THR A 122 -3.00 17.06 -20.40
N PRO A 123 -1.90 17.79 -20.70
CA PRO A 123 -0.58 17.39 -20.22
C PRO A 123 -0.43 17.49 -18.71
N GLY A 124 0.45 16.66 -18.14
CA GLY A 124 0.80 16.66 -16.72
C GLY A 124 1.59 15.41 -16.33
N ALA A 125 1.67 15.15 -15.03
CA ALA A 125 2.28 13.93 -14.51
C ALA A 125 1.63 12.67 -15.13
N CYS A 126 2.43 11.67 -15.47
CA CYS A 126 1.91 10.44 -16.05
C CYS A 126 0.99 9.68 -15.07
N PRO A 127 -0.06 8.99 -15.58
CA PRO A 127 -0.76 7.95 -14.82
C PRO A 127 0.20 6.88 -14.30
N LEU A 128 -0.20 6.12 -13.27
CA LEU A 128 0.66 5.12 -12.64
C LEU A 128 1.18 4.08 -13.64
N SER A 129 0.32 3.68 -14.59
CA SER A 129 0.67 2.73 -15.67
C SER A 129 1.78 3.22 -16.61
N GLY A 130 2.01 4.54 -16.68
CA GLY A 130 3.06 5.17 -17.49
C GLY A 130 4.36 5.44 -16.71
N SER A 131 4.41 5.12 -15.42
CA SER A 131 5.56 5.38 -14.55
C SER A 131 6.44 4.14 -14.36
N VAL A 132 7.72 4.36 -14.05
CA VAL A 132 8.67 3.28 -13.72
C VAL A 132 9.53 3.72 -12.54
N ASP A 133 9.51 2.95 -11.44
CA ASP A 133 10.41 3.17 -10.31
C ASP A 133 11.79 2.56 -10.61
N GLU A 134 12.77 3.40 -10.94
CA GLU A 134 14.16 2.98 -11.13
C GLU A 134 14.74 2.30 -9.88
N ARG A 135 14.18 2.59 -8.70
CA ARG A 135 14.58 2.00 -7.43
C ARG A 135 13.98 0.62 -7.21
N SER A 136 12.99 0.17 -8.00
CA SER A 136 12.29 -1.10 -7.72
C SER A 136 13.22 -2.32 -7.71
N GLN A 137 14.30 -2.30 -8.50
CA GLN A 137 15.32 -3.37 -8.45
C GLN A 137 15.98 -3.49 -7.07
N LYS A 138 16.06 -2.40 -6.31
CA LYS A 138 16.65 -2.32 -4.98
C LYS A 138 15.59 -2.42 -3.88
N ASP A 139 14.50 -1.69 -4.03
CA ASP A 139 13.51 -1.43 -2.98
C ASP A 139 12.26 -2.32 -3.10
N GLY A 140 12.01 -2.90 -4.28
CA GLY A 140 10.83 -3.73 -4.54
C GLY A 140 9.52 -2.97 -4.28
N PRO A 141 8.47 -3.66 -3.80
CA PRO A 141 7.17 -3.04 -3.53
C PRO A 141 7.14 -2.05 -2.36
N ALA A 142 8.20 -1.96 -1.54
CA ALA A 142 8.34 -1.01 -0.43
C ALA A 142 7.04 -0.82 0.42
N PRO A 143 6.58 -1.85 1.15
CA PRO A 143 5.46 -1.70 2.05
C PRO A 143 5.87 -0.91 3.30
N GLU A 144 5.10 0.12 3.63
CA GLU A 144 5.45 1.08 4.71
C GLU A 144 4.64 0.86 6.00
N THR A 145 3.64 -0.02 5.97
CA THR A 145 2.81 -0.28 7.16
C THR A 145 2.21 -1.67 7.19
N VAL A 146 2.01 -2.20 8.40
CA VAL A 146 1.28 -3.46 8.62
C VAL A 146 0.30 -3.30 9.78
N ALA A 147 -0.94 -3.71 9.52
CA ALA A 147 -2.00 -3.83 10.50
C ALA A 147 -2.30 -5.31 10.74
N VAL A 148 -2.59 -5.68 11.99
CA VAL A 148 -2.97 -7.05 12.37
C VAL A 148 -4.22 -6.98 13.21
N GLY A 149 -5.18 -7.86 12.94
CA GLY A 149 -6.43 -7.93 13.69
C GLY A 149 -7.26 -9.16 13.39
N GLU A 150 -8.28 -9.38 14.21
CA GLU A 150 -9.21 -10.50 14.05
C GLU A 150 -10.47 -10.05 13.30
N ALA A 151 -10.82 -10.78 12.25
CA ALA A 151 -12.09 -10.66 11.53
C ALA A 151 -12.58 -12.06 11.17
N CYS A 152 -13.89 -12.28 11.10
CA CYS A 152 -14.46 -13.55 10.65
C CYS A 152 -13.94 -14.80 11.41
N GLY A 153 -13.56 -14.63 12.69
CA GLY A 153 -12.97 -15.69 13.51
C GLY A 153 -11.55 -16.13 13.11
N ARG A 154 -10.85 -15.34 12.28
CA ARG A 154 -9.49 -15.56 11.79
C ARG A 154 -8.60 -14.36 12.11
N LEU A 155 -7.30 -14.60 12.20
CA LEU A 155 -6.30 -13.55 12.41
C LEU A 155 -5.71 -13.15 11.06
N PHE A 156 -5.76 -11.86 10.73
CA PHE A 156 -5.27 -11.32 9.47
C PHE A 156 -4.14 -10.32 9.69
N ALA A 157 -3.20 -10.30 8.75
CA ALA A 157 -2.20 -9.26 8.57
C ALA A 157 -2.42 -8.56 7.23
N VAL A 158 -2.42 -7.23 7.23
CA VAL A 158 -2.59 -6.42 6.02
C VAL A 158 -1.41 -5.49 5.91
N THR A 159 -0.86 -5.36 4.71
CA THR A 159 0.17 -4.39 4.38
C THR A 159 -0.13 -3.75 3.03
N ALA A 160 0.46 -2.60 2.73
CA ALA A 160 0.27 -1.88 1.47
C ALA A 160 1.60 -1.28 1.01
N SER A 161 1.84 -1.31 -0.31
CA SER A 161 2.97 -0.64 -0.93
C SER A 161 2.81 0.88 -0.88
N GLU A 162 3.92 1.58 -0.68
CA GLU A 162 4.06 3.04 -0.76
C GLU A 162 3.62 3.51 -2.16
N LYS A 163 4.41 3.20 -3.18
CA LYS A 163 4.31 3.85 -4.49
C LYS A 163 3.41 3.17 -5.50
N GLY A 164 3.03 1.93 -5.22
CA GLY A 164 2.17 1.11 -6.09
C GLY A 164 0.77 0.91 -5.56
N SER A 165 0.42 1.52 -4.41
CA SER A 165 -0.92 1.51 -3.80
C SER A 165 -1.60 0.13 -3.76
N THR A 166 -0.81 -0.93 -3.65
CA THR A 166 -1.27 -2.32 -3.69
C THR A 166 -1.23 -2.88 -2.28
N ALA A 167 -2.37 -3.37 -1.80
CA ALA A 167 -2.51 -3.98 -0.50
C ALA A 167 -2.54 -5.52 -0.59
N PHE A 168 -1.87 -6.14 0.38
CA PHE A 168 -1.74 -7.58 0.53
C PHE A 168 -2.35 -8.00 1.87
N LEU A 169 -3.37 -8.85 1.80
CA LEU A 169 -4.05 -9.44 2.96
C LEU A 169 -3.60 -10.89 3.12
N TYR A 170 -2.98 -11.19 4.26
CA TYR A 170 -2.59 -12.53 4.66
C TYR A 170 -3.48 -13.03 5.79
N ASP A 171 -3.97 -14.25 5.65
CA ASP A 171 -4.47 -15.02 6.79
C ASP A 171 -3.28 -15.61 7.54
N ILE A 172 -3.13 -15.19 8.80
CA ILE A 172 -2.05 -15.61 9.68
C ILE A 172 -2.57 -16.40 10.88
N SER A 173 -3.77 -16.99 10.76
CA SER A 173 -4.37 -17.83 11.81
C SER A 173 -3.48 -19.02 12.17
N ASP A 174 -2.78 -19.58 11.17
CA ASP A 174 -1.60 -20.42 11.38
C ASP A 174 -0.34 -19.62 11.06
N ILE A 175 0.31 -19.08 12.10
CA ILE A 175 1.51 -18.25 11.97
C ILE A 175 2.71 -18.99 11.34
N SER A 176 2.67 -20.32 11.28
CA SER A 176 3.71 -21.14 10.64
C SER A 176 3.44 -21.44 9.17
N ASN A 177 2.22 -21.16 8.70
CA ASN A 177 1.82 -21.26 7.30
C ASN A 177 0.82 -20.15 6.93
N PRO A 178 1.25 -18.87 6.92
CA PRO A 178 0.43 -17.78 6.39
C PRO A 178 0.01 -18.01 4.93
N GLU A 179 -1.22 -17.64 4.61
CA GLU A 179 -1.79 -17.79 3.26
C GLU A 179 -2.31 -16.46 2.75
N VAL A 180 -2.16 -16.19 1.45
CA VAL A 180 -2.66 -14.94 0.85
C VAL A 180 -4.18 -15.05 0.73
N ALA A 181 -4.88 -14.16 1.42
CA ALA A 181 -6.33 -14.08 1.39
C ALA A 181 -6.83 -13.21 0.23
N LYS A 182 -6.17 -12.08 -0.01
CA LYS A 182 -6.56 -11.12 -1.06
C LYS A 182 -5.39 -10.19 -1.42
N VAL A 183 -5.35 -9.79 -2.69
CA VAL A 183 -4.57 -8.66 -3.19
C VAL A 183 -5.58 -7.66 -3.73
N PHE A 184 -5.43 -6.38 -3.39
CA PHE A 184 -6.35 -5.34 -3.87
C PHE A 184 -5.62 -4.01 -4.03
N HIS A 185 -6.07 -3.19 -4.97
CA HIS A 185 -5.47 -1.89 -5.23
C HIS A 185 -6.30 -0.78 -4.58
N LEU A 186 -5.61 0.15 -3.93
CA LEU A 186 -6.25 1.22 -3.14
C LEU A 186 -6.75 2.37 -4.02
N SER A 187 -6.21 2.50 -5.24
CA SER A 187 -6.57 3.53 -6.20
C SER A 187 -6.57 3.04 -7.65
N GLU A 188 -7.51 2.17 -8.05
CA GLU A 188 -7.54 1.60 -9.41
C GLU A 188 -7.61 2.67 -10.51
N GLU A 189 -8.25 3.80 -10.25
CA GLU A 189 -8.30 4.92 -11.20
C GLU A 189 -6.91 5.51 -11.50
N SER A 190 -5.91 5.31 -10.63
CA SER A 190 -4.52 5.72 -10.88
C SER A 190 -3.90 5.00 -12.08
N GLU A 191 -4.46 3.87 -12.54
CA GLU A 191 -4.02 3.22 -13.77
C GLU A 191 -4.03 4.21 -14.95
N ASN A 192 -5.08 5.03 -15.04
CA ASN A 192 -5.32 5.91 -16.19
C ASN A 192 -5.38 7.40 -15.83
N LYS A 193 -5.16 7.75 -14.54
CA LYS A 193 -5.19 9.13 -14.05
C LYS A 193 -3.98 9.46 -13.20
N SER A 194 -3.46 10.67 -13.37
CA SER A 194 -2.38 11.21 -12.54
C SER A 194 -2.88 11.55 -11.14
N ALA A 195 -1.95 11.57 -10.17
CA ALA A 195 -2.24 12.01 -8.81
C ALA A 195 -2.78 13.46 -8.77
N GLY A 196 -2.34 14.32 -9.70
CA GLY A 196 -2.83 15.69 -9.86
C GLY A 196 -4.36 15.81 -9.98
N LEU A 197 -5.00 14.89 -10.72
CA LEU A 197 -6.45 14.87 -10.91
C LEU A 197 -7.21 14.55 -9.62
N ALA A 198 -6.61 13.75 -8.71
CA ALA A 198 -7.20 13.47 -7.39
C ALA A 198 -7.42 14.76 -6.59
N TYR A 199 -6.39 15.60 -6.50
CA TYR A 199 -6.43 16.84 -5.71
C TYR A 199 -7.39 17.88 -6.27
N GLY A 200 -7.51 17.95 -7.59
CA GLY A 200 -8.43 18.85 -8.28
C GLY A 200 -9.89 18.54 -7.99
N GLU A 201 -10.23 17.25 -7.86
CA GLU A 201 -11.62 16.78 -7.66
C GLU A 201 -12.07 16.70 -6.19
N ILE A 202 -11.14 16.64 -5.22
CA ILE A 202 -11.46 16.74 -3.78
C ILE A 202 -12.19 18.05 -3.44
N GLY A 203 -11.91 19.14 -4.16
CA GLY A 203 -12.63 20.42 -4.03
C GLY A 203 -14.13 20.35 -4.41
N GLY A 204 -14.55 19.28 -5.11
CA GLY A 204 -15.93 18.98 -5.50
C GLY A 204 -16.61 17.90 -4.65
N GLY A 205 -15.90 17.33 -3.66
CA GLY A 205 -16.43 16.29 -2.76
C GLY A 205 -16.41 14.86 -3.32
N ASN A 206 -15.77 14.63 -4.48
CA ASN A 206 -15.62 13.30 -5.08
C ASN A 206 -14.14 13.10 -5.47
N SER A 207 -13.35 12.43 -4.62
CA SER A 207 -12.07 11.90 -5.10
C SER A 207 -12.37 10.66 -5.94
N VAL A 208 -11.92 10.63 -7.19
CA VAL A 208 -11.98 9.42 -8.03
C VAL A 208 -10.79 8.51 -7.80
N ILE A 209 -9.67 9.07 -7.36
CA ILE A 209 -8.47 8.33 -6.95
C ILE A 209 -8.58 8.01 -5.44
N GLY A 210 -8.15 6.82 -5.05
CA GLY A 210 -8.15 6.37 -3.66
C GLY A 210 -6.85 6.74 -2.93
N GLU A 211 -6.33 5.83 -2.10
CA GLU A 211 -5.14 6.09 -1.28
C GLU A 211 -3.87 5.94 -2.12
N ILE A 212 -3.16 7.05 -2.31
CA ILE A 212 -1.81 7.09 -2.85
C ILE A 212 -0.85 7.25 -1.69
N ASP A 213 0.23 6.48 -1.72
CA ASP A 213 1.26 6.48 -0.68
C ASP A 213 0.69 6.15 0.70
N SER A 214 0.28 4.89 0.84
CA SER A 214 -0.31 4.41 2.08
C SER A 214 0.77 4.12 3.13
N GLU A 215 1.04 5.11 3.98
CA GLU A 215 1.98 4.96 5.09
C GLU A 215 1.33 4.51 6.41
N THR A 216 0.00 4.57 6.53
CA THR A 216 -0.69 4.26 7.80
C THR A 216 -1.96 3.46 7.60
N MET A 217 -2.06 2.37 8.36
CA MET A 217 -3.25 1.55 8.49
C MET A 217 -3.61 1.26 9.94
N ILE A 218 -4.91 1.23 10.23
CA ILE A 218 -5.45 0.84 11.52
C ILE A 218 -6.53 -0.20 11.31
N PHE A 219 -6.35 -1.36 11.95
CA PHE A 219 -7.41 -2.37 12.05
C PHE A 219 -8.42 -1.95 13.11
N VAL A 220 -9.70 -2.10 12.81
CA VAL A 220 -10.81 -1.80 13.72
C VAL A 220 -11.66 -3.05 13.89
N SER A 221 -11.91 -3.42 15.15
CA SER A 221 -12.75 -4.57 15.51
C SER A 221 -14.22 -4.32 15.17
N GLU A 222 -15.03 -5.38 15.08
CA GLU A 222 -16.49 -5.26 14.90
C GLU A 222 -17.14 -4.34 15.94
N SER A 223 -16.69 -4.41 17.21
CA SER A 223 -17.26 -3.62 18.30
C SER A 223 -16.90 -2.13 18.27
N ASP A 224 -15.78 -1.78 17.65
CA ASP A 224 -15.32 -0.39 17.53
C ASP A 224 -15.65 0.23 16.16
N SER A 225 -16.15 -0.59 15.24
CA SER A 225 -16.42 -0.20 13.86
C SER A 225 -17.72 0.61 13.72
N PRO A 226 -17.73 1.67 12.88
CA PRO A 226 -18.94 2.45 12.61
C PRO A 226 -20.02 1.65 11.86
N SER A 227 -19.67 0.58 11.16
CA SER A 227 -20.60 -0.26 10.40
C SER A 227 -21.05 -1.52 11.13
N GLY A 228 -20.34 -1.90 12.20
CA GLY A 228 -20.53 -3.16 12.92
C GLY A 228 -19.75 -4.34 12.33
N ASN A 229 -19.04 -4.16 11.21
CA ASN A 229 -18.10 -5.16 10.67
C ASN A 229 -16.65 -4.77 11.02
N ALA A 230 -15.79 -5.74 11.27
CA ALA A 230 -14.36 -5.48 11.35
C ALA A 230 -13.85 -4.88 10.03
N GLY A 231 -12.82 -4.05 10.09
CA GLY A 231 -12.33 -3.34 8.92
C GLY A 231 -10.98 -2.66 9.14
N LEU A 232 -10.54 -1.93 8.12
CA LEU A 232 -9.28 -1.21 8.09
C LEU A 232 -9.53 0.23 7.67
N PHE A 233 -9.00 1.17 8.45
CA PHE A 233 -8.76 2.51 7.95
C PHE A 233 -7.39 2.53 7.28
N ILE A 234 -7.36 2.99 6.04
CA ILE A 234 -6.13 3.16 5.25
C ILE A 234 -6.05 4.63 4.87
N ALA A 235 -4.91 5.26 5.11
CA ALA A 235 -4.67 6.67 4.83
C ALA A 235 -3.61 6.82 3.74
N GLY A 236 -3.93 7.59 2.70
CA GLY A 236 -2.96 8.02 1.69
C GLY A 236 -2.30 9.32 2.13
N ALA A 237 -0.99 9.29 2.37
CA ALA A 237 -0.23 10.44 2.83
C ALA A 237 -0.25 11.54 1.77
N TRP A 238 -0.02 11.16 0.51
CA TRP A 238 -0.08 12.10 -0.60
C TRP A 238 -1.49 12.43 -0.99
N SER A 239 -2.38 11.46 -1.25
CA SER A 239 -3.75 11.77 -1.70
C SER A 239 -4.57 12.54 -0.67
N GLY A 240 -4.17 12.55 0.60
CA GLY A 240 -4.92 13.16 1.69
C GLY A 240 -6.27 12.47 1.94
N THR A 241 -6.40 11.22 1.47
CA THR A 241 -7.63 10.43 1.59
C THR A 241 -7.54 9.47 2.76
N VAL A 242 -8.70 9.14 3.31
CA VAL A 242 -8.86 8.02 4.24
C VAL A 242 -10.05 7.20 3.78
N SER A 243 -9.84 5.91 3.61
CA SER A 243 -10.87 4.95 3.25
C SER A 243 -11.10 3.96 4.38
N PHE A 244 -12.34 3.48 4.49
CA PHE A 244 -12.69 2.37 5.35
C PHE A 244 -12.96 1.12 4.50
N TRP A 245 -12.15 0.09 4.72
CA TRP A 245 -12.16 -1.19 4.02
C TRP A 245 -12.70 -2.26 4.98
N GLU A 246 -13.97 -2.62 4.84
CA GLU A 246 -14.67 -3.63 5.66
C GLU A 246 -14.45 -5.09 5.26
N PHE A 247 -14.42 -5.97 6.25
CA PHE A 247 -14.49 -7.41 6.01
C PHE A 247 -15.95 -7.86 5.84
N GLU A 248 -16.23 -8.48 4.70
CA GLU A 248 -17.42 -9.32 4.54
C GLU A 248 -17.07 -10.79 4.76
N CYS A 249 -17.62 -11.37 5.82
CA CYS A 249 -17.32 -12.74 6.22
C CYS A 249 -18.16 -13.74 5.42
N ALA A 250 -17.51 -14.49 4.52
CA ALA A 250 -18.10 -15.64 3.85
C ALA A 250 -17.88 -16.92 4.68
N ASP A 251 -18.95 -17.71 4.87
CA ASP A 251 -18.90 -18.98 5.62
C ASP A 251 -17.97 -20.04 4.98
N ASP A 252 -17.59 -19.88 3.71
CA ASP A 252 -16.80 -20.83 2.92
C ASP A 252 -15.48 -20.27 2.39
N TYR A 253 -14.88 -19.30 3.09
CA TYR A 253 -13.56 -18.75 2.75
C TYR A 253 -12.50 -19.85 2.59
N THR A 254 -11.87 -19.87 1.41
CA THR A 254 -10.68 -20.66 1.09
C THR A 254 -9.57 -19.72 0.63
N PRO A 255 -8.40 -19.73 1.28
CA PRO A 255 -7.22 -18.94 0.87
C PRO A 255 -6.76 -19.26 -0.56
N MET A 256 -6.10 -18.31 -1.22
CA MET A 256 -5.53 -18.53 -2.56
C MET A 256 -4.41 -19.57 -2.50
N THR A 257 -4.37 -20.47 -3.48
CA THR A 257 -3.36 -21.52 -3.56
C THR A 257 -2.10 -21.05 -4.30
N MET A 258 -0.93 -21.59 -3.97
CA MET A 258 0.34 -21.24 -4.63
C MET A 258 0.33 -21.50 -6.16
N GLU A 259 -0.46 -22.45 -6.64
CA GLU A 259 -0.58 -22.77 -8.08
C GLU A 259 -1.26 -21.63 -8.88
N GLU A 260 -2.09 -20.82 -8.22
CA GLU A 260 -2.70 -19.62 -8.81
C GLU A 260 -1.71 -18.43 -8.85
N LYS A 261 -0.60 -18.48 -8.10
CA LYS A 261 0.43 -17.41 -8.04
C LYS A 261 1.38 -17.42 -9.24
N GLU A 262 1.74 -18.59 -9.77
CA GLU A 262 2.85 -18.74 -10.75
C GLU A 262 2.45 -18.48 -12.22
N THR A 263 1.17 -18.55 -12.58
CA THR A 263 0.77 -18.67 -14.00
C THR A 263 0.78 -17.35 -14.79
N ALA A 264 0.91 -16.18 -14.16
CA ALA A 264 0.58 -14.91 -14.85
C ALA A 264 1.72 -13.89 -15.03
N CYS A 265 2.83 -13.96 -14.29
CA CYS A 265 3.86 -12.90 -14.39
C CYS A 265 4.83 -13.09 -15.58
N PHE A 266 5.04 -14.32 -16.08
CA PHE A 266 6.05 -14.60 -17.12
C PHE A 266 5.51 -14.75 -18.54
N ASP A 267 4.20 -14.94 -18.73
CA ASP A 267 3.62 -15.14 -20.07
C ASP A 267 3.34 -13.83 -20.83
N GLU A 268 3.30 -12.66 -20.16
CA GLU A 268 3.04 -11.36 -20.82
C GLU A 268 4.29 -10.61 -21.30
N LEU A 269 5.51 -11.01 -20.92
CA LEU A 269 6.73 -10.37 -21.45
C LEU A 269 7.08 -10.79 -22.89
N ASP A 270 6.33 -11.72 -23.50
CA ASP A 270 6.61 -12.26 -24.84
C ASP A 270 5.55 -11.95 -25.90
N VAL A 271 4.61 -11.02 -25.65
CA VAL A 271 3.60 -10.61 -26.64
C VAL A 271 3.68 -9.12 -26.97
N GLN A 272 4.60 -8.79 -27.88
CA GLN A 272 4.41 -7.63 -28.76
C GLN A 272 3.28 -7.92 -29.75
N ASP A 273 2.03 -7.76 -29.34
CA ASP A 273 0.98 -7.29 -30.25
C ASP A 273 -0.20 -6.76 -29.42
N GLY A 274 -0.53 -5.49 -29.62
CA GLY A 274 -1.61 -4.83 -28.91
C GLY A 274 -2.94 -5.44 -29.33
N THR A 275 -3.42 -6.45 -28.61
CA THR A 275 -4.83 -6.82 -28.40
C THR A 275 -4.91 -8.10 -27.56
N SER A 276 -4.84 -7.99 -26.23
CA SER A 276 -5.33 -9.06 -25.36
C SER A 276 -6.07 -8.44 -24.19
N ALA A 277 -7.39 -8.65 -24.20
CA ALA A 277 -8.21 -8.40 -23.03
C ALA A 277 -7.70 -9.30 -21.89
N ALA A 278 -7.52 -8.70 -20.71
CA ALA A 278 -7.20 -9.41 -19.48
C ALA A 278 -8.12 -10.64 -19.32
N PRO A 279 -7.59 -11.82 -18.97
CA PRO A 279 -8.44 -12.93 -18.60
C PRO A 279 -9.27 -12.51 -17.37
N PRO A 280 -10.53 -12.96 -17.26
CA PRO A 280 -11.34 -12.63 -16.09
C PRO A 280 -10.66 -13.25 -14.87
N VAL A 281 -10.10 -12.40 -14.00
CA VAL A 281 -9.67 -12.81 -12.66
C VAL A 281 -10.88 -13.52 -12.04
N GLY A 282 -10.68 -14.79 -11.70
CA GLY A 282 -11.74 -15.68 -11.30
C GLY A 282 -12.59 -15.08 -10.20
N ASN A 283 -13.90 -15.27 -10.33
CA ASN A 283 -14.87 -15.02 -9.27
C ASN A 283 -14.59 -15.96 -8.08
N THR A 284 -13.60 -15.65 -7.26
CA THR A 284 -13.37 -16.29 -5.97
C THR A 284 -14.04 -15.42 -4.91
N LYS A 285 -14.90 -16.07 -4.13
CA LYS A 285 -15.94 -15.42 -3.31
C LYS A 285 -15.36 -14.32 -2.42
N THR A 286 -15.91 -13.14 -2.65
CA THR A 286 -15.39 -11.84 -2.29
C THR A 286 -15.53 -11.59 -0.79
N ILE A 287 -14.42 -11.28 -0.10
CA ILE A 287 -14.45 -10.29 0.98
C ILE A 287 -14.71 -8.97 0.24
N LEU A 288 -15.97 -8.55 0.20
CA LEU A 288 -16.36 -7.29 -0.43
C LEU A 288 -15.94 -6.17 0.51
N PHE A 289 -15.16 -5.25 -0.03
CA PHE A 289 -14.93 -3.97 0.60
C PHE A 289 -15.99 -3.04 0.04
N THR A 290 -16.99 -2.66 0.84
CA THR A 290 -17.76 -1.45 0.53
C THR A 290 -16.91 -0.26 0.91
N THR A 291 -16.41 0.46 -0.10
CA THR A 291 -15.68 1.71 0.12
C THR A 291 -16.60 2.75 0.73
N GLY A 292 -16.39 3.06 2.00
CA GLY A 292 -16.86 4.30 2.60
C GLY A 292 -15.74 5.34 2.53
N LEU A 293 -15.85 6.31 1.63
CA LEU A 293 -14.91 7.44 1.60
C LEU A 293 -15.20 8.36 2.78
N LEU A 294 -14.30 8.39 3.77
CA LEU A 294 -14.32 9.38 4.85
C LEU A 294 -13.32 10.47 4.51
N VAL A 295 -13.75 11.47 3.73
CA VAL A 295 -12.93 12.66 3.47
C VAL A 295 -12.79 13.45 4.77
N PHE A 296 -11.66 13.28 5.46
CA PHE A 296 -11.27 14.23 6.49
C PHE A 296 -10.58 15.41 5.82
N CYS A 297 -11.32 16.51 5.66
CA CYS A 297 -10.74 17.80 5.31
C CYS A 297 -9.98 18.35 6.54
N GLY A 298 -8.77 17.82 6.76
CA GLY A 298 -7.84 18.29 7.77
C GLY A 298 -6.84 19.24 7.12
N TYR A 299 -6.99 20.54 7.36
CA TYR A 299 -5.88 21.49 7.21
C TYR A 299 -4.75 21.04 8.14
N PHE A 300 -3.73 20.37 7.62
CA PHE A 300 -2.43 20.36 8.26
C PHE A 300 -1.78 21.71 7.96
N LEU A 301 -1.63 22.50 9.02
CA LEU A 301 -0.91 23.78 9.05
C LEU A 301 0.59 23.58 8.82
#